data_AF-A0A3M0WNT4-F1
#
_entry.id   AF-A0A3M0WNT4-F1
#
_cell.length_a   1.000
_cell.length_b   1.000
_cell.length_c   1.000
_cell.angle_alpha   90.00
_cell.angle_beta   90.00
_cell.angle_gamma   90.00
#
_symmetry.space_group_name_H-M   'P 1'
#
loop_
_entity.id
_entity.type
_entity.pdbx_description
1 polymer ?
#
loop_
_entity_poly.entity_id
_entity_poly.type
_entity_poly.pdbx_seq_one_letter_code
_entity_poly.pdbx_strand_id
1 'polypeptide(L)' 'MTAGDPAGIGPEILAAAWRALRSEGPVFLAIADPEALARLTGVPVATIADPAEAETVFGRALPVLPLSWP' A
#
# COMPACT_ATOMS: atom_id res chain seq x y z
N MET A 1 7.01 -20.74 8.12
CA MET A 1 6.49 -19.37 7.91
C MET A 1 7.45 -18.67 6.97
N THR A 2 7.20 -18.73 5.68
CA THR A 2 8.03 -18.01 4.71
C THR A 2 7.34 -16.69 4.43
N ALA A 3 8.03 -15.60 4.76
CA ALA A 3 7.77 -14.30 4.17
C ALA A 3 7.60 -14.52 2.66
N GLY A 4 6.42 -14.20 2.13
CA GLY A 4 6.17 -14.26 0.70
C GLY A 4 7.24 -13.44 0.01
N ASP A 5 7.83 -14.03 -1.03
CA ASP A 5 8.83 -13.40 -1.88
C ASP A 5 8.44 -11.93 -2.17
N PRO A 6 9.29 -10.94 -1.89
CA PRO A 6 9.02 -9.53 -2.21
C PRO A 6 8.81 -9.27 -3.72
N ALA A 7 9.06 -10.26 -4.58
CA ALA A 7 8.72 -10.27 -6.01
C ALA A 7 7.40 -11.00 -6.36
N GLY A 8 6.62 -11.47 -5.38
CA GLY A 8 5.32 -12.10 -5.62
C GLY A 8 4.24 -11.10 -6.04
N ILE A 9 3.08 -11.59 -6.49
CA ILE A 9 1.85 -10.85 -6.93
C ILE A 9 1.26 -9.88 -5.89
N GLY A 10 1.96 -9.63 -4.77
CA GLY A 10 1.56 -8.77 -3.67
C GLY A 10 1.28 -7.33 -4.12
N PRO A 11 2.17 -6.66 -4.88
CA PRO A 11 1.93 -5.32 -5.40
C PRO A 11 0.67 -5.23 -6.26
N GLU A 12 0.47 -6.17 -7.19
CA GLU A 12 -0.68 -6.18 -8.10
C GLU A 12 -1.99 -6.41 -7.35
N ILE A 13 -2.01 -7.32 -6.37
CA ILE A 13 -3.16 -7.56 -5.52
C ILE A 13 -3.45 -6.31 -4.66
N LEU A 14 -2.44 -5.70 -4.04
CA LEU A 14 -2.62 -4.47 -3.25
C LEU A 14 -3.22 -3.36 -4.11
N ALA A 15 -2.73 -3.20 -5.34
CA ALA A 15 -3.21 -2.20 -6.27
C ALA A 15 -4.65 -2.47 -6.72
N ALA A 16 -4.99 -3.73 -7.01
CA ALA A 16 -6.35 -4.13 -7.38
C ALA A 16 -7.33 -3.96 -6.21
N ALA A 17 -6.94 -4.39 -5.00
CA ALA A 17 -7.71 -4.22 -3.78
C ALA A 17 -7.97 -2.74 -3.50
N TRP A 18 -6.94 -1.89 -3.59
CA TRP A 18 -7.11 -0.46 -3.38
C TRP A 18 -8.08 0.15 -4.40
N ARG A 19 -7.93 -0.16 -5.70
CA ARG A 19 -8.85 0.33 -6.74
C ARG A 19 -10.31 -0.06 -6.48
N ALA A 20 -10.54 -1.27 -5.97
CA ALA A 20 -11.87 -1.76 -5.64
C ALA A 20 -12.45 -1.12 -4.37
N LEU A 21 -11.60 -0.82 -3.38
CA LEU A 21 -12.05 -0.39 -2.05
C LEU A 21 -11.96 1.12 -1.80
N ARG A 22 -11.20 1.88 -2.59
CA ARG A 22 -10.91 3.32 -2.33
C ARG A 22 -12.14 4.22 -2.18
N SER A 23 -13.29 3.83 -2.74
CA SER A 23 -14.50 4.66 -2.69
C SER A 23 -15.37 4.40 -1.46
N GLU A 24 -15.60 3.13 -1.10
CA GLU A 24 -16.60 2.73 -0.09
C GLU A 24 -16.19 1.50 0.74
N GLY A 25 -15.01 0.94 0.46
CA GLY A 25 -14.52 -0.26 1.12
C GLY A 25 -13.75 0.02 2.41
N PRO A 26 -13.40 -1.05 3.16
CA PRO A 26 -12.53 -0.92 4.32
C PRO A 26 -11.16 -0.37 3.93
N VAL A 27 -10.63 0.50 4.80
CA VAL A 27 -9.29 1.08 4.67
C VAL A 27 -8.24 0.04 5.05
N PHE A 28 -7.15 0.00 4.27
CA PHE A 28 -5.95 -0.76 4.59
C PHE A 28 -4.71 0.03 4.20
N LEU A 29 -3.55 -0.40 4.70
CA LEU A 29 -2.24 0.15 4.34
C LEU A 29 -1.30 -0.97 3.92
N ALA A 30 -0.30 -0.63 3.11
CA ALA A 30 0.81 -1.53 2.80
C ALA A 30 2.01 -1.18 3.69
N ILE A 31 2.78 -2.20 4.10
CA ILE A 31 4.08 -2.02 4.75
C ILE A 31 5.14 -2.44 3.73
N ALA A 32 5.78 -1.48 3.08
CA ALA A 32 6.66 -1.71 1.93
C ALA A 32 7.58 -0.50 1.69
N ASP A 33 8.49 -0.62 0.72
CA ASP A 33 9.14 0.55 0.11
C ASP A 33 8.11 1.32 -0.76
N PRO A 34 7.81 2.59 -0.45
CA PRO A 34 6.81 3.37 -1.19
C PRO A 34 7.18 3.60 -2.67
N GLU A 35 8.47 3.80 -2.97
CA GLU A 35 8.91 4.03 -4.35
C GLU A 35 8.82 2.75 -5.18
N ALA A 36 9.26 1.63 -4.63
CA ALA A 36 9.15 0.33 -5.29
C ALA A 36 7.68 -0.01 -5.57
N LEU A 37 6.80 0.20 -4.58
CA LEU A 37 5.37 -0.08 -4.73
C LEU A 37 4.74 0.84 -5.79
N ALA A 38 5.06 2.13 -5.82
CA ALA A 38 4.56 3.05 -6.84
C ALA A 38 5.00 2.63 -8.25
N ARG A 39 6.27 2.23 -8.42
CA ARG A 39 6.82 1.78 -9.71
C ARG A 39 6.19 0.48 -10.21
N LEU A 40 5.94 -0.48 -9.30
CA LEU A 40 5.40 -1.80 -9.65
C LEU A 40 3.89 -1.75 -9.95
N THR A 41 3.14 -0.88 -9.27
CA THR A 41 1.66 -0.90 -9.31
C THR A 41 1.04 0.18 -10.20
N GLY A 42 1.76 1.29 -10.42
CA GLY A 42 1.25 2.47 -11.11
C GLY A 42 0.07 3.15 -10.44
N VAL A 43 -0.28 2.79 -9.19
CA VAL A 43 -1.29 3.52 -8.42
C VAL A 43 -0.65 4.69 -7.66
N PRO A 44 -1.40 5.77 -7.38
CA PRO A 44 -0.92 6.80 -6.47
C PRO A 44 -0.60 6.19 -5.11
N VAL A 45 0.59 6.46 -4.59
CA VAL A 45 1.07 6.02 -3.28
C VAL A 45 1.21 7.24 -2.37
N ALA A 46 0.74 7.13 -1.13
CA ALA A 46 0.94 8.13 -0.09
C ALA A 46 1.73 7.49 1.05
N THR A 47 2.96 7.96 1.26
CA THR A 47 3.75 7.57 2.43
C THR A 47 3.12 8.15 3.69
N ILE A 48 2.86 7.30 4.67
CA ILE A 48 2.33 7.67 5.99
C ILE A 48 3.35 7.33 7.08
N ALA A 49 3.34 8.08 8.18
CA ALA A 49 4.20 7.81 9.34
C ALA A 49 3.46 7.02 10.43
N ASP A 50 2.14 7.18 10.50
CA ASP A 50 1.26 6.49 11.44
C ASP A 50 0.08 5.80 10.70
N PRO A 51 -0.30 4.55 11.08
CA PRO A 51 -1.48 3.88 10.54
C PRO A 51 -2.77 4.69 10.59
N ALA A 52 -2.95 5.59 11.56
CA ALA A 52 -4.12 6.46 11.69
C ALA A 52 -4.27 7.45 10.53
N GLU A 53 -3.19 7.75 9.80
CA GLU A 53 -3.25 8.63 8.62
C GLU A 53 -3.89 7.94 7.41
N ALA A 54 -4.00 6.61 7.41
CA ALA A 54 -4.47 5.82 6.28
C ALA A 54 -5.87 6.26 5.82
N GLU A 55 -6.81 6.46 6.75
CA GLU A 55 -8.19 6.85 6.43
C GLU A 55 -8.27 8.16 5.63
N THR A 56 -7.39 9.11 5.94
CA THR A 56 -7.40 10.45 5.33
C THR A 56 -6.88 10.45 3.89
N VAL A 57 -6.09 9.45 3.49
CA VAL A 57 -5.43 9.39 2.17
C VAL A 57 -5.97 8.26 1.29
N PHE A 58 -6.62 7.24 1.87
CA PHE A 58 -7.05 6.03 1.17
C PHE A 58 -7.90 6.29 -0.07
N GLY A 59 -8.76 7.31 -0.06
CA GLY A 59 -9.61 7.64 -1.21
C GLY A 59 -8.85 8.14 -2.45
N ARG A 60 -7.63 8.67 -2.28
CA ARG A 60 -6.83 9.29 -3.35
C ARG A 60 -5.52 8.57 -3.64
N ALA A 61 -5.00 7.80 -2.69
CA ALA A 61 -3.75 7.06 -2.83
C ALA A 61 -3.72 5.83 -1.89
N LEU A 62 -2.94 4.82 -2.26
CA LEU A 62 -2.65 3.68 -1.41
C LEU A 62 -1.73 4.14 -0.25
N PRO A 63 -2.16 4.07 1.02
CA PRO A 63 -1.31 4.42 2.15
C PRO A 63 -0.19 3.38 2.31
N VAL A 64 1.05 3.85 2.45
CA VAL A 64 2.22 2.99 2.65
C VAL A 64 2.99 3.45 3.87
N LEU A 65 3.13 2.55 4.84
CA LEU A 65 4.05 2.70 5.97
C LEU A 65 5.42 2.16 5.54
N PRO A 66 6.48 2.99 5.48
CA PRO A 66 7.80 2.52 5.07
C PRO A 66 8.32 1.41 5.95
N LEU A 67 8.88 0.37 5.34
CA LEU A 67 9.68 -0.62 6.05
C LEU A 67 10.89 0.10 6.67
N SER A 68 10.80 0.38 7.97
CA SER A 68 11.91 0.90 8.76
C SER A 68 12.69 -0.30 9.28
N TRP A 69 13.63 -0.82 8.49
CA TRP A 69 14.61 -1.78 9.01
C TRP A 69 15.88 -1.01 9.38
N PRO A 70 16.41 -1.15 10.62
CA PRO A 70 17.75 -0.68 10.95
C PRO A 70 18.84 -1.48 10.23
#